data_AF-A0A258LGR1-F1
#
_entry.id   AF-A0A258LGR1-F1
#
_cell.length_a   1.000
_cell.length_b   1.000
_cell.length_c   1.000
_cell.angle_alpha   90.00
_cell.angle_beta   90.00
_cell.angle_gamma   90.00
#
_symmetry.space_group_name_H-M   'P 1'
#
loop_
_entity.id
_entity.type
_entity.pdbx_description
1 polymer ?
#
loop_
_entity_poly.entity_id
_entity_poly.type
_entity_poly.pdbx_seq_one_letter_code
_entity_poly.pdbx_strand_id
1 'polypeptide(L)' 'MSPQDGGKDVFVHATALEQAGLPPLQEGQSVRMNVVQGAKGPEVSSISVG' A
#
# COMPACT_ATOMS: atom_id res chain seq x y z
N MET A 1 -9.57 -4.72 -25.16
CA MET A 1 -8.67 -5.24 -24.11
C MET A 1 -8.32 -4.09 -23.20
N SER A 2 -8.93 -4.02 -22.02
CA SER A 2 -8.71 -2.93 -21.07
C SER A 2 -7.78 -3.45 -19.97
N PRO A 3 -6.52 -3.01 -19.87
CA PRO A 3 -5.72 -3.29 -18.70
C PRO A 3 -5.85 -2.07 -17.79
N GLN A 4 -6.99 -1.94 -17.12
CA GLN A 4 -7.13 -0.95 -16.07
C GLN A 4 -7.61 -1.73 -14.87
N ASP A 5 -6.62 -2.41 -14.28
CA ASP A 5 -6.56 -2.81 -12.89
C ASP A 5 -7.89 -2.58 -12.16
N GLY A 6 -8.69 -3.64 -12.06
CA GLY A 6 -9.77 -3.69 -11.09
C GLY A 6 -9.11 -3.59 -9.73
N GLY A 7 -8.81 -2.36 -9.32
CA GLY A 7 -7.99 -2.03 -8.18
C GLY A 7 -8.57 -2.74 -7.00
N LYS A 8 -7.86 -3.76 -6.51
CA LYS A 8 -8.21 -4.35 -5.23
C LYS A 8 -8.19 -3.19 -4.23
N ASP A 9 -9.32 -2.92 -3.59
CA ASP A 9 -9.37 -2.02 -2.45
C ASP A 9 -8.47 -2.60 -1.36
N VAL A 10 -7.24 -2.10 -1.28
CA VAL A 10 -6.28 -2.48 -0.25
C VAL A 10 -6.43 -1.49 0.89
N PHE A 11 -7.04 -1.95 1.99
CA PHE A 11 -7.10 -1.18 3.22
C PHE A 11 -5.70 -1.09 3.83
N VAL A 12 -5.09 0.09 3.71
CA VAL A 12 -3.86 0.43 4.43
C VAL A 12 -4.27 0.98 5.80
N HIS A 13 -3.82 0.33 6.87
CA HIS A 13 -4.04 0.87 8.22
C HIS A 13 -3.24 2.18 8.37
N ALA A 14 -3.83 3.21 8.98
CA ALA A 14 -3.17 4.50 9.19
C ALA A 14 -1.79 4.34 9.85
N THR A 15 -1.65 3.34 10.73
CA THR A 15 -0.39 2.98 11.37
C THR A 15 0.73 2.66 10.36
N ALA A 16 0.44 2.07 9.21
CA ALA A 16 1.46 1.78 8.19
C ALA A 16 1.99 3.06 7.54
N LEU A 17 1.14 4.09 7.38
CA LEU A 17 1.55 5.40 6.91
C LEU A 17 2.40 6.13 7.95
N GLU A 18 1.97 6.09 9.22
CA GLU A 18 2.71 6.69 10.33
C GLU A 18 4.09 6.03 10.53
N GLN A 19 4.17 4.70 10.46
CA GLN A 19 5.44 3.96 10.53
C GLN A 19 6.38 4.31 9.38
N ALA A 20 5.82 4.61 8.21
CA ALA A 20 6.59 5.07 7.05
C ALA A 20 6.90 6.58 7.08
N GLY A 21 6.38 7.32 8.08
CA GLY A 21 6.51 8.78 8.15
C GLY A 21 5.81 9.50 6.99
N LEU A 22 4.83 8.85 6.36
CA LEU A 22 4.12 9.40 5.21
C LEU A 22 2.91 10.21 5.66
N PRO A 23 2.58 11.30 4.94
CA PRO A 23 1.33 12.01 5.13
C PRO A 23 0.13 11.10 4.79
N PRO A 24 -1.08 11.44 5.26
CA PRO A 24 -2.30 10.72 4.91
C PRO A 24 -2.46 10.66 3.38
N LEU A 25 -2.80 9.47 2.87
CA LEU A 25 -3.06 9.28 1.45
C LEU A 25 -4.34 10.00 1.06
N GLN A 26 -4.27 10.75 -0.03
CA GLN A 26 -5.46 11.33 -0.64
C GLN A 26 -6.15 10.30 -1.54
N GLU A 27 -7.46 10.45 -1.70
CA GLU A 27 -8.25 9.62 -2.62
C GLU A 27 -7.69 9.75 -4.04
N GLY A 28 -7.41 8.61 -4.69
CA GLY A 28 -6.80 8.56 -6.03
C GLY A 28 -5.26 8.68 -6.05
N GLN A 29 -4.60 8.77 -4.90
CA GLN A 29 -3.15 8.84 -4.80
C GLN A 29 -2.51 7.47 -5.07
N SER A 30 -1.59 7.42 -6.04
CA SER A 30 -0.84 6.21 -6.34
C SER A 30 0.27 6.00 -5.33
N VAL A 31 0.27 4.82 -4.70
CA VAL A 31 1.31 4.42 -3.75
C VAL A 31 1.98 3.14 -4.19
N ARG A 32 3.28 3.02 -3.88
CA ARG A 32 3.99 1.76 -3.97
C ARG A 32 4.07 1.15 -2.58
N MET A 33 3.61 -0.09 -2.49
CA MET A 33 3.76 -0.91 -1.31
C MET A 33 4.52 -2.18 -1.68
N ASN A 34 5.53 -2.52 -0.89
CA ASN A 34 6.30 -3.75 -1.05
C ASN A 34 5.73 -4.79 -0.11
N VAL A 35 5.14 -5.85 -0.67
CA VAL A 35 4.63 -7.00 0.08
C VAL A 35 5.68 -8.09 0.08
N VAL A 36 6.08 -8.55 1.26
CA VAL A 36 7.05 -9.65 1.43
C VAL A 36 6.37 -10.85 2.06
N GLN A 37 6.81 -12.06 1.73
CA GLN A 37 6.33 -13.28 2.35
C GLN A 37 7.00 -13.44 3.72
N GLY A 38 6.35 -12.96 4.77
CA GLY A 38 6.81 -13.09 6.15
C GLY A 38 6.54 -14.47 6.73
N ALA A 39 7.04 -14.70 7.95
CA ALA A 39 6.88 -15.97 8.67
C ALA A 39 5.41 -16.34 8.95
N LYS A 40 4.50 -15.37 8.91
CA LYS A 40 3.06 -15.54 9.17
C LYS A 40 2.18 -15.34 7.92
N GLY A 41 2.76 -15.09 6.76
CA GLY A 41 2.03 -14.78 5.53
C GLY A 41 2.54 -13.50 4.84
N PRO A 42 1.88 -13.06 3.77
CA PRO A 42 2.22 -11.82 3.08
C PRO A 42 2.03 -10.62 4.02
N GLU A 43 3.10 -9.86 4.25
CA GLU A 43 3.12 -8.66 5.08
C GLU A 43 3.67 -7.46 4.29
N VAL A 44 3.22 -6.25 4.62
CA VAL A 44 3.73 -5.02 3.98
C VAL A 44 5.05 -4.64 4.64
N SER A 45 6.15 -4.73 3.91
CA SER A 45 7.49 -4.39 4.40
C SER A 45 7.83 -2.91 4.25
N SER A 46 7.29 -2.23 3.23
CA SER A 46 7.53 -0.82 3.00
C SER A 46 6.41 -0.20 2.19
N ILE A 47 6.10 1.07 2.44
CA ILE A 47 5.16 1.87 1.66
C ILE A 47 5.82 3.20 1.29
N SER A 48 5.58 3.69 0.08
CA SER A 48 6.13 4.94 -0.43
C SER A 48 5.12 5.61 -1.35
N VAL A 49 5.01 6.93 -1.22
CA VAL A 49 4.24 7.77 -2.13
C VAL A 49 5.15 8.17 -3.30
N GLY A 50 4.65 8.03 -4.53
CA GLY A 50 5.33 8.46 -5.76
C GLY A 50 4.89 9.85 -6.20
#